data_AF-A0A7W0N1H5-F1
#
_entry.id   AF-A0A7W0N1H5-F1
#
_cell.length_a   1.000
_cell.length_b   1.000
_cell.length_c   1.000
_cell.angle_alpha   90.00
_cell.angle_beta   90.00
_cell.angle_gamma   90.00
#
_symmetry.space_group_name_H-M   'P 1'
#
loop_
_entity.id
_entity.type
_entity.pdbx_description
1 polymer ?
#
loop_
_entity_poly.entity_id
_entity_poly.type
_entity_poly.pdbx_seq_one_letter_code
_entity_poly.pdbx_strand_id
1 'polypeptide(L)'
;MTLDSLVHRTRPAAGEPEGALVLLHGRGADELDLAPLLDVLDPDRRLLGVTPRGPLALPPGGAHWYAVHRIGYPDPGTFFPTLERAGAWLDALARDSGVPPERTVLGGFSQGAVMTYALGLGSGRARPAALVALSGFVPTVEGFRLDLEGDLPPVAIGHGSLDPVIGVEWGRRAKE
;
A
#
# COMPACT_ATOMS: atom_id res chain seq x y z
N MET A 1 16.76 -6.73 3.80
CA MET A 1 16.07 -7.52 2.75
C MET A 1 16.44 -6.97 1.38
N THR A 2 16.30 -7.78 0.34
CA THR A 2 16.46 -7.39 -1.08
C THR A 2 15.10 -7.13 -1.72
N LEU A 3 15.09 -6.53 -2.91
CA LEU A 3 13.86 -6.34 -3.70
C LEU A 3 13.17 -7.67 -4.07
N ASP A 4 13.91 -8.77 -4.15
CA ASP A 4 13.36 -10.11 -4.41
C ASP A 4 12.60 -10.70 -3.22
N SER A 5 12.62 -10.02 -2.07
CA SER A 5 11.84 -10.44 -0.90
C SER A 5 10.33 -10.37 -1.16
N LEU A 6 9.84 -9.68 -2.18
CA LEU A 6 8.46 -9.78 -2.66
C LEU A 6 8.45 -9.92 -4.18
N VAL A 7 7.57 -10.77 -4.71
CA VAL A 7 7.26 -10.78 -6.14
C VAL A 7 6.65 -9.42 -6.49
N HIS A 8 7.10 -8.78 -7.56
CA HIS A 8 6.60 -7.47 -7.97
C HIS A 8 6.69 -7.30 -9.48
N ARG A 9 5.91 -6.35 -10.02
CA ARG A 9 6.16 -5.79 -11.36
C ARG A 9 6.70 -4.40 -11.25
N THR A 10 7.47 -4.06 -12.27
CA THR A 10 8.02 -2.74 -12.47
C THR A 10 7.62 -2.26 -13.84
N ARG A 11 7.08 -1.04 -13.91
CA ARG A 11 6.94 -0.26 -15.12
C ARG A 11 8.01 0.84 -15.06
N PRO A 12 9.06 0.78 -15.89
CA PRO A 12 10.10 1.80 -15.88
C PRO A 12 9.52 3.18 -16.22
N ALA A 13 10.11 4.22 -15.65
CA ALA A 13 9.87 5.58 -16.10
C ALA A 13 10.39 5.76 -17.54
N ALA A 14 9.87 6.74 -18.27
CA ALA A 14 10.31 7.06 -19.62
C ALA A 14 11.75 7.63 -19.67
N GLY A 15 12.24 8.16 -18.55
CA GLY A 15 13.61 8.64 -18.35
C GLY A 15 14.06 8.43 -16.91
N GLU A 16 14.93 9.31 -16.41
CA GLU A 16 15.29 9.32 -14.99
C GLU A 16 14.03 9.53 -14.13
N PRO A 17 13.74 8.65 -13.15
CA PRO A 17 12.48 8.72 -12.41
C PRO A 17 12.40 9.99 -11.57
N GLU A 18 11.34 10.78 -11.79
CA GLU A 18 11.01 11.94 -10.96
C GLU A 18 10.53 11.54 -9.56
N GLY A 19 10.12 10.28 -9.41
CA GLY A 19 9.68 9.67 -8.17
C GLY A 19 9.24 8.23 -8.42
N ALA A 20 8.50 7.66 -7.46
CA ALA A 20 7.96 6.32 -7.57
C ALA A 20 6.45 6.31 -7.29
N LEU A 21 5.74 5.40 -7.94
CA LEU A 21 4.33 5.10 -7.72
C LEU A 21 4.20 3.63 -7.36
N VAL A 22 3.95 3.34 -6.08
CA VAL A 22 3.84 1.97 -5.57
C VAL A 22 2.38 1.65 -5.29
N LEU A 23 1.81 0.64 -5.95
CA LEU A 23 0.39 0.26 -5.78
C LEU A 23 0.24 -1.16 -5.21
N LEU A 24 -0.38 -1.27 -4.03
CA LEU A 24 -0.64 -2.54 -3.34
C LEU A 24 -2.04 -3.08 -3.69
N HIS A 25 -2.10 -4.31 -4.18
CA HIS A 25 -3.34 -4.95 -4.63
C HIS A 25 -4.30 -5.31 -3.48
N GLY A 26 -5.55 -5.61 -3.84
CA GLY A 26 -6.59 -6.06 -2.91
C GLY A 26 -6.49 -7.53 -2.50
N ARG A 27 -7.39 -7.97 -1.61
CA ARG A 27 -7.43 -9.36 -1.13
C ARG A 27 -7.63 -10.35 -2.28
N GLY A 28 -6.81 -11.39 -2.35
CA GLY A 28 -6.97 -12.48 -3.31
C GLY A 28 -6.59 -12.13 -4.76
N ALA A 29 -5.91 -11.00 -4.96
CA ALA A 29 -5.38 -10.55 -6.23
C ALA A 29 -3.87 -10.86 -6.32
N ASP A 30 -3.13 -10.17 -7.19
CA ASP A 30 -1.68 -10.29 -7.28
C ASP A 30 -1.03 -8.99 -7.78
N GLU A 31 0.27 -9.03 -8.11
CA GLU A 31 1.02 -7.87 -8.60
C GLU A 31 0.54 -7.32 -9.95
N LEU A 32 -0.27 -8.06 -10.70
CA LEU A 32 -0.76 -7.63 -12.01
C LEU A 32 -2.04 -6.80 -11.90
N ASP A 33 -2.79 -6.96 -10.81
CA ASP A 33 -4.14 -6.41 -10.60
C ASP A 33 -4.20 -4.88 -10.78
N LEU A 34 -3.27 -4.15 -10.14
CA LEU A 34 -3.21 -2.69 -10.21
C LEU A 34 -2.20 -2.17 -11.23
N ALA A 35 -1.50 -3.03 -11.97
CA ALA A 35 -0.49 -2.60 -12.94
C ALA A 35 -1.08 -1.66 -14.03
N PRO A 36 -2.29 -1.88 -14.57
CA PRO A 36 -2.90 -0.94 -15.52
C PRO A 36 -3.16 0.46 -14.95
N LEU A 37 -3.39 0.56 -13.64
CA LEU A 37 -3.66 1.85 -12.97
C LEU A 37 -2.42 2.76 -12.96
N LEU A 38 -1.22 2.20 -13.07
CA LEU A 38 0.01 2.98 -13.21
C LEU A 38 -0.07 3.92 -14.42
N ASP A 39 -0.53 3.42 -15.58
CA ASP A 39 -0.61 4.22 -16.82
C ASP A 39 -1.79 5.21 -16.81
N VAL A 40 -2.79 5.00 -15.96
CA VAL A 40 -3.89 5.96 -15.76
C VAL A 40 -3.46 7.11 -14.85
N LEU A 41 -2.73 6.82 -13.77
CA LEU A 41 -2.30 7.81 -12.79
C LEU A 41 -1.05 8.59 -13.22
N ASP A 42 -0.21 7.98 -14.05
CA ASP A 42 1.03 8.56 -14.57
C ASP A 42 1.18 8.20 -16.06
N PRO A 43 0.36 8.82 -16.94
CA PRO A 43 0.31 8.48 -18.37
C PRO A 43 1.60 8.83 -19.11
N ASP A 44 2.31 9.86 -18.66
CA ASP A 44 3.59 10.28 -19.25
C ASP A 44 4.77 9.45 -18.73
N ARG A 45 4.52 8.48 -17.82
CA ARG A 45 5.52 7.60 -17.21
C ARG A 45 6.69 8.36 -16.58
N ARG A 46 6.40 9.43 -15.84
CA ARG A 46 7.41 10.21 -15.11
C ARG A 46 7.92 9.48 -13.87
N LEU A 47 7.12 8.56 -13.32
CA LEU A 47 7.42 7.82 -12.10
C LEU A 47 7.80 6.37 -12.41
N LEU A 48 8.71 5.84 -11.59
CA LEU A 48 8.94 4.40 -11.49
C LEU A 48 7.67 3.75 -10.92
N GLY A 49 6.93 3.02 -11.74
CA GLY A 49 5.73 2.31 -11.31
C GLY A 49 6.07 0.94 -10.76
N VAL A 50 5.60 0.60 -9.57
CA VAL A 50 5.88 -0.70 -8.93
C VAL A 50 4.61 -1.28 -8.30
N THR A 51 4.35 -2.55 -8.52
CA THR A 51 3.23 -3.27 -7.89
C THR A 51 3.76 -4.53 -7.20
N PRO A 52 3.80 -4.58 -5.85
CA PRO A 52 4.19 -5.79 -5.13
C PRO A 52 3.02 -6.75 -4.91
N ARG A 53 3.32 -8.05 -4.87
CA ARG A 53 2.42 -9.13 -4.46
C ARG A 53 2.51 -9.33 -2.94
N GLY A 54 1.36 -9.40 -2.27
CA GLY A 54 1.27 -9.81 -0.88
C GLY A 54 1.87 -11.20 -0.65
N PRO A 55 2.55 -11.45 0.49
CA PRO A 55 3.34 -12.67 0.67
C PRO A 55 2.50 -13.91 1.02
N LEU A 56 1.21 -13.75 1.34
CA LEU A 56 0.37 -14.83 1.85
C LEU A 56 -0.48 -15.43 0.73
N ALA A 57 -0.53 -16.76 0.67
CA ALA A 57 -1.48 -17.50 -0.15
C ALA A 57 -2.54 -18.11 0.77
N LEU A 58 -3.74 -17.53 0.77
CA LEU A 58 -4.85 -17.93 1.63
C LEU A 58 -6.10 -18.29 0.80
N PRO A 59 -6.98 -19.19 1.29
CA PRO A 59 -8.27 -19.42 0.66
C PRO A 59 -9.08 -18.11 0.50
N PRO A 60 -9.87 -17.95 -0.58
CA PRO A 60 -10.15 -18.92 -1.64
C PRO A 60 -9.12 -18.96 -2.78
N GLY A 61 -8.01 -18.20 -2.69
CA GLY A 61 -6.99 -18.10 -3.73
C GLY A 61 -6.35 -16.72 -3.80
N GLY A 62 -5.38 -16.57 -4.70
CA GLY A 62 -4.60 -15.33 -4.89
C GLY A 62 -3.69 -14.99 -3.70
N ALA A 63 -3.16 -13.76 -3.74
CA ALA A 63 -2.26 -13.23 -2.74
C ALA A 63 -2.98 -12.30 -1.74
N HIS A 64 -2.48 -12.26 -0.51
CA HIS A 64 -3.05 -11.52 0.61
C HIS A 64 -1.94 -10.82 1.40
N TRP A 65 -2.30 -9.72 2.05
CA TRP A 65 -1.40 -8.98 2.94
C TRP A 65 -1.57 -9.40 4.40
N TYR A 66 -2.76 -9.85 4.78
CA TYR A 66 -3.07 -10.36 6.10
C TYR A 66 -4.35 -11.20 6.05
N ALA A 67 -4.55 -12.08 7.03
CA ALA A 67 -5.79 -12.81 7.20
C ALA A 67 -6.88 -11.88 7.77
N VAL A 68 -8.11 -12.04 7.29
CA VAL A 68 -9.24 -11.20 7.70
C VAL A 68 -10.29 -12.05 8.39
N HIS A 69 -10.51 -11.79 9.68
CA HIS A 69 -11.62 -12.37 10.44
C HIS A 69 -12.76 -11.37 10.63
N ARG A 70 -12.42 -10.07 10.68
CA ARG A 70 -13.37 -8.96 10.85
C ARG A 70 -12.86 -7.72 10.12
N ILE A 71 -13.73 -7.02 9.42
CA ILE A 71 -13.40 -5.75 8.76
C ILE A 71 -12.94 -4.73 9.82
N GLY A 72 -11.86 -4.02 9.53
CA GLY A 72 -11.21 -3.09 10.46
C GLY A 72 -10.07 -3.71 11.26
N TYR A 73 -10.04 -5.04 11.42
CA TYR A 73 -9.17 -5.74 12.35
C TYR A 73 -8.37 -6.83 11.61
N PRO A 74 -7.26 -6.45 10.95
CA PRO A 74 -6.29 -7.42 10.44
C PRO A 74 -5.87 -8.41 11.53
N ASP A 75 -5.72 -9.69 11.16
CA ASP A 75 -5.15 -10.68 12.07
C ASP A 75 -3.69 -10.32 12.44
N PRO A 76 -3.38 -10.08 13.73
CA PRO A 76 -2.04 -9.70 14.15
C PRO A 76 -0.95 -10.69 13.72
N GLY A 77 -1.26 -11.99 13.74
CA GLY A 77 -0.29 -13.06 13.45
C GLY A 77 0.23 -13.04 12.01
N THR A 78 -0.57 -12.53 11.07
CA THR A 78 -0.21 -12.39 9.67
C THR A 78 0.11 -10.95 9.27
N PHE A 79 -0.47 -9.96 9.95
CA PHE A 79 -0.27 -8.55 9.68
C PHE A 79 1.15 -8.09 10.00
N PHE A 80 1.68 -8.35 11.21
CA PHE A 80 3.00 -7.84 11.59
C PHE A 80 4.16 -8.41 10.74
N PRO A 81 4.25 -9.73 10.48
CA PRO A 81 5.30 -10.27 9.61
C PRO A 81 5.23 -9.71 8.19
N THR A 82 4.01 -9.48 7.67
CA THR A 82 3.83 -8.88 6.35
C THR A 82 4.20 -7.41 6.34
N LEU A 83 3.84 -6.65 7.38
CA LEU A 83 4.20 -5.25 7.52
C LEU A 83 5.71 -5.06 7.60
N GLU A 84 6.41 -5.87 8.39
CA GLU A 84 7.87 -5.84 8.48
C GLU A 84 8.51 -6.15 7.12
N ARG A 85 8.06 -7.23 6.45
CA ARG A 85 8.57 -7.62 5.14
C ARG A 85 8.32 -6.55 4.08
N ALA A 86 7.11 -6.00 4.01
CA ALA A 86 6.77 -4.95 3.05
C ALA A 86 7.49 -3.63 3.34
N GLY A 87 7.69 -3.28 4.62
CA GLY A 87 8.49 -2.13 5.02
C GLY A 87 9.95 -2.27 4.58
N ALA A 88 10.57 -3.40 4.89
CA ALA A 88 11.95 -3.68 4.48
C ALA A 88 12.10 -3.79 2.95
N TRP A 89 11.05 -4.23 2.25
CA TRP A 89 11.00 -4.23 0.79
C TRP A 89 10.92 -2.81 0.22
N LEU A 90 10.12 -1.90 0.80
CA LEU A 90 10.10 -0.49 0.40
C LEU A 90 11.45 0.19 0.63
N ASP A 91 12.11 -0.14 1.74
CA ASP A 91 13.45 0.40 2.04
C ASP A 91 14.49 -0.12 1.02
N ALA A 92 14.34 -1.37 0.56
CA ALA A 92 15.15 -1.91 -0.53
C ALA A 92 14.84 -1.24 -1.87
N LEU A 93 13.57 -1.00 -2.19
CA LEU A 93 13.17 -0.27 -3.39
C LEU A 93 13.79 1.13 -3.42
N ALA A 94 13.72 1.86 -2.31
CA ALA A 94 14.27 3.20 -2.23
C ALA A 94 15.78 3.22 -2.46
N ARG A 95 16.51 2.30 -1.82
CA ARG A 95 17.96 2.16 -1.99
C ARG A 95 18.34 1.79 -3.43
N ASP A 96 17.66 0.80 -4.02
CA ASP A 96 18.08 0.21 -5.30
C ASP A 96 17.64 1.08 -6.49
N SER A 97 16.52 1.80 -6.37
CA SER A 97 16.04 2.75 -7.40
C SER A 97 16.63 4.17 -7.26
N GLY A 98 17.18 4.50 -6.09
CA GLY A 98 17.60 5.86 -5.75
C GLY A 98 16.43 6.84 -5.51
N VAL A 99 15.19 6.36 -5.48
CA VAL A 99 14.00 7.17 -5.20
C VAL A 99 13.63 7.07 -3.73
N PRO A 100 13.80 8.13 -2.92
CA PRO A 100 13.53 8.07 -1.49
C PRO A 100 12.01 8.08 -1.18
N PRO A 101 11.60 7.73 0.04
CA PRO A 101 10.19 7.77 0.47
C PRO A 101 9.50 9.11 0.18
N GLU A 102 10.18 10.23 0.40
CA GLU A 102 9.64 11.59 0.24
C GLU A 102 9.36 11.94 -1.23
N ARG A 103 9.78 11.10 -2.19
CA ARG A 103 9.46 11.16 -3.62
C ARG A 103 8.63 9.95 -4.09
N THR A 104 8.10 9.17 -3.17
CA THR A 104 7.30 7.97 -3.44
C THR A 104 5.84 8.20 -3.08
N VAL A 105 4.94 8.03 -4.05
CA VAL A 105 3.50 7.92 -3.81
C VAL A 105 3.18 6.47 -3.49
N LEU A 106 2.58 6.22 -2.33
CA LEU A 106 2.16 4.90 -1.90
C LEU A 106 0.64 4.79 -2.00
N GLY A 107 0.14 3.81 -2.75
CA GLY A 107 -1.29 3.64 -2.96
C GLY A 107 -1.73 2.19 -2.90
N GLY A 108 -3.03 1.96 -2.80
CA GLY A 108 -3.55 0.60 -2.80
C GLY A 108 -5.06 0.50 -2.75
N PHE A 109 -5.56 -0.70 -3.01
CA PHE A 109 -6.98 -1.03 -3.02
C PHE A 109 -7.33 -2.05 -1.93
N SER A 110 -8.43 -1.84 -1.20
CA SER A 110 -8.93 -2.76 -0.17
C SER A 110 -7.85 -3.14 0.87
N GLN A 111 -7.39 -4.39 0.95
CA GLN A 111 -6.25 -4.75 1.83
C GLN A 111 -4.99 -3.93 1.52
N GLY A 112 -4.75 -3.64 0.24
CA GLY A 112 -3.65 -2.79 -0.18
C GLY A 112 -3.75 -1.38 0.38
N ALA A 113 -4.95 -0.78 0.42
CA ALA A 113 -5.17 0.54 1.03
C ALA A 113 -4.90 0.51 2.55
N VAL A 114 -5.24 -0.59 3.21
CA VAL A 114 -4.94 -0.80 4.64
C VAL A 114 -3.42 -0.86 4.86
N MET A 115 -2.70 -1.57 3.99
CA MET A 115 -1.24 -1.60 4.02
C MET A 115 -0.62 -0.25 3.64
N THR A 116 -1.24 0.53 2.74
CA THR A 116 -0.82 1.92 2.42
C THR A 116 -0.80 2.79 3.67
N TYR A 117 -1.87 2.76 4.48
CA TYR A 117 -1.89 3.46 5.77
C TYR A 117 -0.83 2.91 6.73
N ALA A 118 -0.72 1.59 6.84
CA ALA A 118 0.20 0.97 7.79
C ALA A 118 1.68 1.28 7.47
N LEU A 119 2.05 1.26 6.19
CA LEU A 119 3.42 1.48 5.72
C LEU A 119 3.78 2.96 5.62
N GLY A 120 2.81 3.84 5.36
CA GLY A 120 3.03 5.27 5.20
C GLY A 120 2.82 6.10 6.46
N LEU A 121 1.98 5.63 7.39
CA LEU A 121 1.65 6.31 8.64
C LEU A 121 1.97 5.47 9.89
N GLY A 122 2.49 4.25 9.77
CA GLY A 122 2.90 3.45 10.93
C GLY A 122 4.07 4.08 11.68
N SER A 123 4.10 3.94 13.01
CA SER A 123 5.20 4.46 13.83
C SER A 123 6.55 3.93 13.38
N GLY A 124 7.52 4.84 13.20
CA GLY A 124 8.88 4.51 12.76
C GLY A 124 9.04 4.33 11.24
N ARG A 125 8.00 4.61 10.44
CA ARG A 125 8.11 4.64 8.98
C ARG A 125 8.45 6.03 8.46
N ALA A 126 9.28 6.08 7.42
CA ALA A 126 9.54 7.32 6.69
C ALA A 126 8.26 7.77 5.94
N ARG A 127 8.04 9.08 5.88
CA ARG A 127 6.84 9.65 5.26
C ARG A 127 6.94 9.57 3.73
N PRO A 128 5.94 8.98 3.04
CA PRO A 128 5.88 9.05 1.59
C PRO A 128 5.52 10.45 1.10
N ALA A 129 5.70 10.72 -0.20
CA ALA A 129 5.29 11.97 -0.84
C ALA A 129 3.77 12.20 -0.76
N ALA A 130 2.99 11.12 -0.92
CA ALA A 130 1.54 11.13 -0.85
C ALA A 130 1.01 9.71 -0.63
N LEU A 131 -0.25 9.61 -0.16
CA LEU A 131 -0.98 8.36 -0.04
C LEU A 131 -2.21 8.33 -0.96
N VAL A 132 -2.51 7.17 -1.56
CA VAL A 132 -3.74 6.93 -2.32
C VAL A 132 -4.45 5.69 -1.79
N ALA A 133 -5.50 5.86 -1.00
CA ALA A 133 -6.24 4.77 -0.38
C ALA A 133 -7.60 4.57 -1.06
N LEU A 134 -7.79 3.41 -1.70
CA LEU A 134 -9.01 3.09 -2.44
C LEU A 134 -9.80 1.97 -1.75
N SER A 135 -11.04 2.27 -1.35
CA SER A 135 -12.02 1.32 -0.78
C SER A 135 -11.46 0.50 0.39
N GLY A 136 -10.81 1.17 1.34
CA GLY A 136 -10.11 0.56 2.46
C GLY A 136 -10.46 1.18 3.80
N PHE A 137 -9.60 0.95 4.78
CA PHE A 137 -9.73 1.51 6.13
C PHE A 137 -8.37 1.67 6.80
N VAL A 138 -8.30 2.51 7.82
CA VAL A 138 -7.15 2.56 8.73
C VAL A 138 -7.23 1.36 9.68
N PRO A 139 -6.18 0.50 9.78
CA PRO A 139 -6.24 -0.75 10.54
C PRO A 139 -6.25 -0.51 12.05
N THR A 140 -7.01 -1.33 12.78
CA THR A 140 -6.91 -1.44 14.24
C THR A 140 -6.36 -2.81 14.60
N VAL A 141 -5.08 -2.86 14.99
CA VAL A 141 -4.36 -4.08 15.36
C VAL A 141 -3.68 -3.83 16.70
N GLU A 142 -3.85 -4.73 17.66
CA GLU A 142 -3.20 -4.61 18.97
C GLU A 142 -1.67 -4.53 18.81
N GLY A 143 -1.06 -3.52 19.43
CA GLY A 143 0.38 -3.25 19.31
C GLY A 143 0.81 -2.45 18.08
N PHE A 144 -0.07 -2.26 17.08
CA PHE A 144 0.19 -1.36 15.95
C PHE A 144 -0.21 0.06 16.31
N ARG A 145 0.65 1.03 15.97
CA ARG A 145 0.40 2.45 16.21
C ARG A 145 0.67 3.24 14.94
N LEU A 146 -0.17 4.23 14.71
CA LEU A 146 0.06 5.25 13.71
C LEU A 146 0.90 6.36 14.34
N ASP A 147 1.81 6.90 13.56
CA ASP A 147 2.41 8.20 13.79
C ASP A 147 1.55 9.23 13.05
N LEU A 148 0.74 9.97 13.79
CA LEU A 148 -0.10 11.05 13.27
C LEU A 148 0.42 12.44 13.67
N GLU A 149 1.61 12.50 14.26
CA GLU A 149 2.22 13.75 14.70
C GLU A 149 2.97 14.41 13.54
N GLY A 150 3.05 15.74 13.59
CA GLY A 150 3.74 16.55 12.57
C GLY A 150 2.98 16.69 11.25
N ASP A 151 3.72 17.02 10.19
CA ASP A 151 3.14 17.22 8.87
C ASP A 151 2.82 15.87 8.21
N LEU A 152 1.53 15.61 8.04
CA LEU A 152 1.05 14.43 7.33
C LEU A 152 1.20 14.60 5.82
N PRO A 153 1.56 13.53 5.08
CA PRO A 153 1.54 13.59 3.63
C PRO A 153 0.10 13.79 3.14
N PRO A 154 -0.11 14.44 1.99
CA PRO A 154 -1.43 14.51 1.37
C PRO A 154 -1.98 13.09 1.12
N VAL A 155 -3.24 12.87 1.47
CA VAL A 155 -3.93 11.59 1.33
C VAL A 155 -5.14 11.75 0.42
N ALA A 156 -5.16 11.05 -0.70
CA ALA A 156 -6.35 10.87 -1.52
C ALA A 156 -7.11 9.62 -1.05
N ILE A 157 -8.36 9.79 -0.62
CA ILE A 157 -9.23 8.69 -0.19
C ILE A 157 -10.39 8.56 -1.19
N GLY A 158 -10.45 7.43 -1.87
CA GLY A 158 -11.55 7.08 -2.77
C GLY A 158 -12.35 5.92 -2.20
N HIS A 159 -13.66 6.07 -2.02
CA HIS A 159 -14.51 5.02 -1.45
C HIS A 159 -15.90 5.01 -2.09
N GLY A 160 -16.38 3.83 -2.48
CA GLY A 160 -17.72 3.68 -3.04
C GLY A 160 -18.80 3.97 -1.99
N SER A 161 -19.74 4.87 -2.28
CA SER A 161 -20.83 5.19 -1.35
C SER A 161 -21.81 4.05 -1.10
N LEU A 162 -21.81 3.04 -1.98
CA LEU A 162 -22.66 1.86 -1.96
C LEU A 162 -21.85 0.56 -1.86
N ASP A 163 -20.59 0.62 -1.42
CA ASP A 163 -19.74 -0.57 -1.27
C ASP A 163 -20.35 -1.54 -0.24
N PRO A 164 -20.76 -2.76 -0.65
CA PRO A 164 -21.40 -3.71 0.25
C PRO A 164 -20.39 -4.54 1.06
N VAL A 165 -19.09 -4.43 0.74
CA VAL A 165 -18.01 -5.18 1.39
C VAL A 165 -17.41 -4.35 2.51
N ILE A 166 -16.86 -3.18 2.19
CA ILE A 166 -16.31 -2.23 3.17
C ILE A 166 -17.16 -0.97 3.06
N GLY A 167 -18.04 -0.74 4.03
CA GLY A 167 -18.95 0.41 3.98
C GLY A 167 -18.22 1.75 3.92
N VAL A 168 -18.86 2.75 3.32
CA VAL A 168 -18.29 4.10 3.11
C VAL A 168 -17.90 4.81 4.41
N GLU A 169 -18.50 4.42 5.54
CA GLU A 169 -18.15 4.94 6.86
C GLU A 169 -16.68 4.73 7.21
N TRP A 170 -16.04 3.66 6.71
CA TRP A 170 -14.62 3.42 6.93
C TRP A 170 -13.74 4.45 6.23
N GLY A 171 -14.06 4.78 4.97
CA GLY A 171 -13.35 5.82 4.22
C GLY A 171 -13.59 7.21 4.82
N ARG A 172 -14.80 7.48 5.31
CA ARG A 172 -15.09 8.75 6.02
C ARG A 172 -14.31 8.88 7.32
N ARG A 173 -14.28 7.81 8.13
CA ARG A 173 -13.51 7.78 9.38
C ARG A 173 -12.00 7.86 9.15
N ALA A 174 -11.49 7.32 8.05
CA ALA A 174 -10.07 7.44 7.70
C ALA A 174 -9.64 8.88 7.36
N LYS A 175 -10.59 9.76 7.01
CA LYS A 175 -10.34 11.18 6.76
C LYS A 175 -10.26 12.00 8.06
N GLU A 176 -10.98 11.57 9.09
CA GLU A 176 -11.04 12.21 10.42
C GLU A 176 -9.74 11.95 11.20
#